data_AF-H5X7F8-F1
#
_entry.id   AF-H5X7F8-F1
#
_cell.length_a   1.000
_cell.length_b   1.000
_cell.length_c   1.000
_cell.angle_alpha   90.00
_cell.angle_beta   90.00
_cell.angle_gamma   90.00
#
_symmetry.space_group_name_H-M   'P 1'
#
loop_
_entity.id
_entity.type
_entity.pdbx_description
1 polymer ?
#
loop_
_entity_poly.entity_id
_entity_poly.type
_entity_poly.pdbx_seq_one_letter_code
_entity_poly.pdbx_strand_id
1 'polypeptide(L)'
;MTITDLHCDRCDRFISEPAAGVRFVYHPGRAQFRDSSGLLCARCWDELELWLGPDRPLRRCAVCREEVTREQSLHLHRVDDAQSWRLCAPHAVEFLNRLRTVEPKLDPVTFRFPAQE
;
A
#
# COMPACT_ATOMS: atom_id res chain seq x y z
N MET A 1 -14.74 -14.09 -17.12
CA MET A 1 -15.38 -12.79 -16.81
C MET A 1 -14.29 -11.74 -16.93
N THR A 2 -14.26 -10.98 -18.02
CA THR A 2 -13.27 -9.93 -18.26
C THR A 2 -13.73 -8.67 -17.53
N ILE A 3 -13.01 -8.27 -16.49
CA ILE A 3 -13.23 -6.98 -15.82
C ILE A 3 -12.75 -5.91 -16.81
N THR A 4 -13.69 -5.23 -17.46
CA THR A 4 -13.44 -4.22 -18.50
C THR A 4 -13.35 -2.80 -17.95
N ASP A 5 -13.52 -2.62 -16.64
CA ASP A 5 -13.58 -1.30 -16.00
C ASP A 5 -12.56 -1.20 -14.85
N LEU A 6 -11.28 -1.16 -15.21
CA LEU A 6 -10.19 -1.02 -14.25
C LEU A 6 -9.94 0.46 -13.98
N HIS A 7 -10.01 0.86 -12.72
CA HIS A 7 -9.76 2.25 -12.30
C HIS A 7 -8.57 2.32 -11.35
N CYS A 8 -7.84 3.43 -11.39
CA CYS A 8 -6.80 3.71 -10.42
C CYS A 8 -7.41 3.98 -9.05
N ASP A 9 -7.01 3.21 -8.04
CA ASP A 9 -7.51 3.34 -6.67
C ASP A 9 -7.20 4.70 -6.04
N ARG A 10 -6.25 5.47 -6.58
CA ARG A 10 -5.91 6.80 -6.07
C ARG A 10 -6.61 7.94 -6.79
N CYS A 11 -6.57 7.96 -8.13
CA CYS A 11 -7.04 9.10 -8.92
C CYS A 11 -8.29 8.82 -9.77
N ASP A 12 -8.85 7.61 -9.67
CA ASP A 12 -10.05 7.18 -10.41
C ASP A 12 -9.91 7.21 -11.94
N ARG A 13 -8.67 7.36 -12.42
CA ARG A 13 -8.38 7.31 -13.86
C ARG A 13 -8.65 5.89 -14.37
N PHE A 14 -9.44 5.80 -15.43
CA PHE A 14 -9.63 4.58 -16.19
C PHE A 14 -8.29 4.05 -16.73
N ILE A 15 -8.08 2.74 -16.57
CA ILE A 15 -6.91 1.98 -16.98
C ILE A 15 -7.37 1.05 -18.09
N SER A 16 -7.07 1.43 -19.33
CA SER A 16 -7.58 0.78 -20.53
C SER A 16 -7.15 -0.67 -20.68
N GLU A 17 -6.00 -1.04 -20.11
CA GLU A 17 -5.45 -2.38 -20.18
C GLU A 17 -4.74 -2.74 -18.87
N PRO A 18 -4.76 -4.01 -18.42
CA PRO A 18 -4.10 -4.43 -17.18
C PRO A 18 -2.62 -4.05 -17.10
N ALA A 19 -1.91 -4.01 -18.24
CA ALA A 19 -0.50 -3.63 -18.31
C ALA A 19 -0.25 -2.12 -18.14
N ALA A 20 -1.27 -1.28 -18.29
CA ALA A 20 -1.18 0.17 -18.11
C ALA A 20 -1.32 0.59 -16.63
N GLY A 21 -1.58 -0.36 -15.74
CA GLY A 21 -1.61 -0.17 -14.29
C GLY A 21 -0.60 -1.06 -13.58
N VAL A 22 -0.24 -0.66 -12.36
CA VAL A 22 0.62 -1.44 -11.47
C VAL A 22 -0.23 -2.06 -10.38
N ARG A 23 -0.24 -3.40 -10.34
CA ARG A 23 -0.87 -4.15 -9.27
C ARG A 23 0.04 -4.24 -8.06
N PHE A 24 -0.54 -3.98 -6.90
CA PHE A 24 0.19 -4.00 -5.65
C PHE A 24 -0.59 -4.73 -4.56
N VAL A 25 0.17 -5.12 -3.55
CA VAL A 25 -0.30 -5.87 -2.41
C VAL A 25 0.05 -5.08 -1.16
N TYR A 26 -0.90 -4.97 -0.24
CA TYR A 26 -0.60 -4.49 1.11
C TYR A 26 -1.22 -5.38 2.18
N HIS A 27 -0.58 -5.45 3.34
CA HIS A 27 -1.13 -6.14 4.49
C HIS A 27 -0.58 -5.58 5.82
N PRO A 28 -1.43 -5.42 6.85
CA PRO A 28 -0.97 -5.09 8.19
C PRO A 28 -0.45 -6.36 8.89
N GLY A 29 0.83 -6.39 9.24
CA GLY A 29 1.39 -7.50 10.02
C GLY A 29 1.38 -8.87 9.31
N ARG A 30 0.37 -9.70 9.57
CA ARG A 30 0.26 -11.08 9.06
C ARG A 30 -0.24 -11.11 7.61
N ALA A 31 0.34 -11.98 6.79
CA ALA A 31 0.00 -12.12 5.37
C ALA A 31 -1.43 -12.62 5.12
N GLN A 32 -2.13 -13.12 6.14
CA GLN A 32 -3.55 -13.48 6.05
C GLN A 32 -4.47 -12.27 5.87
N PHE A 33 -4.04 -11.07 6.27
CA PHE A 33 -4.76 -9.81 6.07
C PHE A 33 -4.36 -9.13 4.75
N ARG A 34 -3.97 -9.94 3.76
CA ARG A 34 -3.49 -9.46 2.48
C ARG A 34 -4.62 -8.94 1.61
N ASP A 35 -4.50 -7.68 1.23
CA ASP A 35 -5.21 -7.12 0.09
C ASP A 35 -4.30 -7.18 -1.14
N SER A 36 -4.78 -7.85 -2.19
CA SER A 36 -4.10 -7.97 -3.49
C SER A 36 -4.91 -7.37 -4.64
N SER A 37 -5.96 -6.61 -4.30
CA SER A 37 -6.82 -5.93 -5.27
C SER A 37 -6.28 -4.56 -5.71
N GLY A 38 -5.23 -4.07 -5.05
CA GLY A 38 -4.65 -2.76 -5.29
C GLY A 38 -4.21 -2.55 -6.74
N LEU A 39 -4.68 -1.44 -7.34
CA LEU A 39 -4.35 -1.03 -8.70
C LEU A 39 -4.10 0.49 -8.78
N LEU A 40 -2.89 0.90 -9.18
CA LEU A 40 -2.58 2.30 -9.52
C LEU A 40 -2.28 2.45 -11.00
N CYS A 41 -2.63 3.59 -11.59
CA CYS A 41 -2.07 3.96 -12.89
C CYS A 41 -0.57 4.27 -12.76
N ALA A 42 0.19 4.14 -13.85
CA ALA A 42 1.65 4.34 -13.84
C ALA A 42 2.09 5.63 -13.11
N ARG A 43 1.47 6.77 -13.40
CA ARG A 43 1.78 8.03 -12.71
C ARG A 43 1.57 7.97 -11.19
N CYS A 44 0.44 7.42 -10.74
CA CYS A 44 0.16 7.33 -9.30
C CYS A 44 1.11 6.34 -8.60
N TRP A 45 1.54 5.31 -9.32
CA TRP A 45 2.56 4.37 -8.86
C TRP A 45 3.93 5.05 -8.75
N ASP A 46 4.38 5.78 -9.77
CA ASP A 46 5.67 6.49 -9.76
C ASP A 46 5.73 7.50 -8.59
N GLU A 47 4.65 8.26 -8.38
CA GLU A 47 4.53 9.18 -7.24
C GLU A 47 4.61 8.44 -5.88
N LEU A 48 4.06 7.22 -5.80
CA LEU A 48 4.12 6.39 -4.61
C LEU A 48 5.54 5.86 -4.38
N GLU A 49 6.20 5.33 -5.41
CA GLU A 49 7.59 4.85 -5.31
C GLU A 49 8.56 5.97 -4.92
N LEU A 50 8.37 7.18 -5.46
CA LEU A 50 9.16 8.36 -5.06
C LEU A 50 9.00 8.69 -3.57
N TRP A 51 7.78 8.58 -3.04
CA TRP A 51 7.51 8.82 -1.62
C TRP A 51 8.06 7.70 -0.72
N LEU A 52 7.98 6.44 -1.16
CA LEU A 52 8.53 5.28 -0.44
C LEU A 52 10.06 5.27 -0.45
N GLY A 53 10.66 5.77 -1.52
CA GLY A 53 12.10 5.71 -1.76
C GLY A 53 12.56 4.34 -2.28
N PRO A 54 13.82 4.27 -2.76
CA PRO A 54 14.38 3.07 -3.40
C PRO A 54 14.72 1.96 -2.40
N ASP A 55 14.95 2.31 -1.13
CA ASP A 55 15.38 1.37 -0.11
C ASP A 55 14.20 0.61 0.49
N ARG A 56 14.39 -0.70 0.68
CA ARG A 56 13.40 -1.59 1.33
C ARG A 56 13.96 -2.18 2.62
N PRO A 57 14.14 -1.36 3.67
CA PRO A 57 14.83 -1.79 4.88
C PRO A 57 14.02 -2.84 5.66
N LEU A 58 14.66 -3.96 5.97
CA LEU A 58 14.15 -4.98 6.90
C LEU A 58 14.06 -4.33 8.29
N ARG A 59 12.86 -3.94 8.74
CA ARG A 59 12.54 -3.35 10.08
C ARG A 59 12.63 -1.83 10.22
N ARG A 60 12.59 -1.08 9.12
CA ARG A 60 12.41 0.38 9.23
C ARG A 60 11.27 0.84 8.34
N CYS A 61 10.62 1.92 8.74
CA CYS A 61 9.70 2.62 7.87
C CYS A 61 10.46 3.12 6.63
N ALA A 62 9.92 2.89 5.45
CA ALA A 62 10.50 3.36 4.18
C ALA A 62 10.61 4.89 4.14
N VAL A 63 9.65 5.59 4.75
CA VAL A 63 9.52 7.05 4.71
C VAL A 63 10.36 7.73 5.80
N CYS A 64 10.04 7.51 7.09
CA CYS A 64 10.72 8.20 8.20
C CYS A 64 11.91 7.45 8.81
N ARG A 65 12.19 6.22 8.36
CA ARG A 65 13.27 5.34 8.88
C ARG A 65 13.16 4.93 10.35
N GLU A 66 12.05 5.26 11.01
CA GLU A 66 11.73 4.75 12.34
C GLU A 66 11.75 3.21 12.36
N GLU A 67 12.23 2.63 13.46
CA GLU A 67 12.22 1.18 13.62
C GLU A 67 10.78 0.67 13.73
N VAL A 68 10.48 -0.38 12.98
CA VAL A 68 9.16 -1.03 12.99
C VAL A 68 9.32 -2.53 13.08
N THR A 69 8.45 -3.15 13.88
CA THR A 69 8.32 -4.61 13.91
C THR A 69 7.53 -5.08 12.69
N ARG A 70 7.55 -6.40 12.44
CA ARG A 70 6.76 -6.97 11.35
C ARG A 70 5.27 -6.76 11.60
N GLU A 71 4.85 -6.86 12.86
CA GLU A 71 3.47 -6.82 13.33
C GLU A 71 2.93 -5.39 13.44
N GLN A 72 3.81 -4.40 13.69
CA GLN A 72 3.46 -2.98 13.79
C GLN A 72 3.87 -2.20 12.55
N SER A 73 3.71 -2.80 11.38
CA SER A 73 3.91 -2.11 10.11
C SER A 73 2.93 -2.59 9.04
N LEU A 74 2.64 -1.68 8.11
CA LEU A 74 1.99 -2.01 6.85
C LEU A 74 3.07 -2.47 5.87
N HIS A 75 2.93 -3.67 5.34
CA HIS A 75 3.79 -4.18 4.28
C HIS A 75 3.14 -3.82 2.96
N LEU A 76 3.93 -3.29 2.03
CA LEU A 76 3.49 -2.88 0.70
C LEU A 76 4.51 -3.39 -0.32
N HIS A 77 4.06 -4.05 -1.38
CA HIS A 77 4.93 -4.51 -2.47
C HIS A 77 4.17 -4.64 -3.78
N ARG A 78 4.88 -4.73 -4.90
CA ARG A 78 4.28 -5.03 -6.21
C ARG A 78 3.95 -6.51 -6.31
N VAL A 79 2.96 -6.89 -7.11
CA VAL A 79 2.65 -8.32 -7.30
C VAL A 79 3.81 -9.09 -7.94
N ASP A 80 4.60 -8.45 -8.79
CA ASP A 80 5.77 -9.02 -9.49
C ASP A 80 7.08 -8.93 -8.68
N ASP A 81 7.06 -8.35 -7.49
CA ASP A 81 8.23 -8.16 -6.63
C ASP A 81 7.90 -8.46 -5.17
N ALA A 82 8.51 -9.52 -4.63
CA ALA A 82 8.24 -9.99 -3.27
C ALA A 82 8.91 -9.13 -2.17
N GLN A 83 9.76 -8.16 -2.52
CA GLN A 83 10.36 -7.29 -1.52
C GLN A 83 9.39 -6.18 -1.10
N SER A 84 9.09 -6.10 0.18
CA SER A 84 8.15 -5.11 0.70
C SER A 84 8.81 -3.88 1.30
N TRP A 85 8.25 -2.72 1.00
CA TRP A 85 8.34 -1.56 1.88
C TRP A 85 7.55 -1.83 3.16
N ARG A 86 7.99 -1.21 4.26
CA ARG A 86 7.28 -1.21 5.53
C ARG A 86 6.93 0.22 5.91
N LEU A 87 5.72 0.44 6.40
CA LEU A 87 5.27 1.75 6.87
C LEU A 87 4.88 1.67 8.34
N CYS A 88 5.38 2.61 9.16
CA CYS A 88 4.88 2.80 10.51
C CYS A 88 3.43 3.32 10.48
N ALA A 89 2.74 3.31 11.62
CA ALA A 89 1.31 3.62 11.69
C ALA A 89 0.93 4.97 11.03
N PRO A 90 1.61 6.10 11.28
CA PRO A 90 1.29 7.37 10.61
C PRO A 90 1.36 7.30 9.08
N HIS A 91 2.44 6.73 8.53
CA HIS A 91 2.62 6.63 7.08
C HIS A 91 1.73 5.55 6.45
N ALA A 92 1.37 4.51 7.22
CA ALA A 92 0.38 3.54 6.79
C ALA A 92 -0.99 4.21 6.60
N VAL A 93 -1.41 5.05 7.55
CA VAL A 93 -2.65 5.84 7.44
C VAL A 93 -2.57 6.83 6.28
N GLU A 94 -1.46 7.55 6.12
CA GLU A 94 -1.25 8.46 5.00
C GLU A 94 -1.39 7.75 3.65
N PHE A 95 -0.78 6.57 3.50
CA PHE A 95 -0.90 5.75 2.31
C PHE A 95 -2.34 5.27 2.08
N LEU A 96 -2.95 4.63 3.08
CA LEU A 96 -4.28 4.04 2.98
C LEU A 96 -5.34 5.12 2.69
N ASN A 97 -5.24 6.30 3.30
CA ASN A 97 -6.18 7.39 3.06
C ASN A 97 -6.03 8.05 1.68
N ARG A 98 -4.90 7.86 0.98
CA ARG A 98 -4.76 8.25 -0.44
C ARG A 98 -5.49 7.29 -1.38
N LEU A 99 -5.83 6.09 -0.94
CA LEU A 99 -6.65 5.17 -1.69
C LEU A 99 -8.13 5.52 -1.51
N ARG A 100 -8.85 5.64 -2.60
CA ARG A 100 -10.30 5.90 -2.64
C ARG A 100 -11.10 4.69 -2.18
N THR A 101 -10.56 3.48 -2.35
CA THR A 101 -11.19 2.22 -1.97
C THR A 101 -11.23 1.98 -0.46
N VAL A 102 -10.41 2.71 0.31
CA VAL A 102 -10.41 2.63 1.78
C VAL A 102 -11.48 3.56 2.33
N GLU A 103 -12.61 3.00 2.75
CA GLU A 103 -13.67 3.72 3.45
C GLU A 103 -14.13 2.93 4.70
N PRO A 104 -14.33 3.59 5.85
CA PRO A 104 -14.05 5.00 6.11
C PRO A 104 -12.55 5.31 6.13
N LYS A 105 -12.18 6.57 5.90
CA LYS A 105 -10.80 7.04 6.11
C LYS A 105 -10.37 6.81 7.56
N LEU A 106 -9.10 6.46 7.72
CA LEU A 106 -8.49 6.12 8.99
C LEU A 106 -8.01 7.37 9.70
N ASP A 107 -8.22 7.44 11.02
CA ASP A 107 -7.68 8.52 11.85
C ASP A 107 -6.27 8.13 12.35
N PRO A 108 -5.24 8.95 12.07
CA PRO A 108 -3.86 8.66 12.48
C PRO A 108 -3.67 8.56 14.01
N VAL A 109 -4.54 9.19 14.81
CA VAL A 109 -4.46 9.17 16.28
C VAL A 109 -4.97 7.85 16.84
N THR A 110 -6.05 7.32 16.27
CA THR A 110 -6.74 6.13 16.77
C THR A 110 -6.34 4.85 16.05
N PHE A 111 -5.75 4.94 14.85
CA PHE A 111 -5.31 3.79 14.09
C PHE A 111 -4.32 2.93 14.87
N ARG A 112 -4.60 1.63 14.95
CA ARG A 112 -3.71 0.61 15.49
C ARG A 112 -3.66 -0.55 14.51
N PHE A 113 -2.49 -1.14 14.34
CA PHE A 113 -2.40 -2.41 13.62
C PHE A 113 -3.18 -3.49 14.38
N PRO A 114 -3.77 -4.48 13.68
CA PRO A 114 -4.49 -5.57 14.32
C PRO A 114 -3.62 -6.24 15.39
N ALA A 115 -4.16 -6.36 16.61
CA ALA A 115 -3.48 -7.01 17.71
C ALA A 115 -3.20 -8.49 17.38
N GLN A 116 -2.12 -9.02 17.95
CA GLN A 116 -1.90 -10.47 17.99
C GLN A 116 -2.79 -11.01 19.12
N GLU A 117 -3.84 -11.74 18.80
CA GLU A 117 -4.33 -12.79 19.72
C GLU A 117 -3.32 -13.94 19.74
#